data_AF-A0A6M3KWQ9-F1
#
_entry.id   AF-A0A6M3KWQ9-F1
#
_cell.length_a   1.000
_cell.length_b   1.000
_cell.length_c   1.000
_cell.angle_alpha   90.00
_cell.angle_beta   90.00
_cell.angle_gamma   90.00
#
_symmetry.space_group_name_H-M   'P 1'
#
loop_
_entity.id
_entity.type
_entity.pdbx_description
1 polymer ?
#
loop_
_entity_poly.entity_id
_entity_poly.type
_entity_poly.pdbx_seq_one_letter_code
_entity_poly.pdbx_strand_id
1 'polypeptide(L)' 'MIILKKFVTREHIKSQPNKIFIFGDNEMRCGTGGQAKEIRGEPNSIGIRVKKFPGKSIIAYYLDKNYD' A
#
# COMPACT_ATOMS: atom_id res chain seq x y z
N MET A 1 19.21 2.92 -1.76
CA MET A 1 19.11 1.56 -2.33
C MET A 1 17.66 1.12 -2.27
N ILE A 2 17.08 0.68 -3.39
CA ILE A 2 15.71 0.17 -3.47
C ILE A 2 15.76 -1.36 -3.46
N ILE A 3 14.93 -1.99 -2.64
CA ILE A 3 14.81 -3.46 -2.57
C ILE A 3 13.38 -3.84 -2.92
N LEU A 4 13.21 -4.69 -3.94
CA LEU A 4 11.91 -5.22 -4.31
C LEU A 4 11.66 -6.53 -3.54
N LYS A 5 10.54 -6.60 -2.84
CA LYS A 5 10.07 -7.81 -2.13
C LYS A 5 8.66 -8.14 -2.57
N LYS A 6 8.43 -9.41 -2.91
CA LYS A 6 7.11 -9.91 -3.32
C LYS A 6 6.12 -9.97 -2.15
N PHE A 7 6.61 -10.30 -0.96
CA PHE A 7 5.82 -10.40 0.26
C PHE A 7 6.60 -9.85 1.46
N VAL A 8 5.90 -9.14 2.34
CA VAL A 8 6.39 -8.63 3.61
C VAL A 8 5.37 -8.97 4.68
N THR A 9 5.82 -9.33 5.89
CA THR A 9 4.94 -9.51 7.06
C THR A 9 5.13 -8.35 8.03
N ARG A 10 4.18 -8.15 8.94
CA ARG A 10 4.28 -7.11 9.97
C ARG A 10 5.52 -7.28 10.87
N GLU A 11 5.90 -8.50 11.21
CA GLU A 11 7.10 -8.80 12.01
C GLU A 11 8.37 -8.40 11.26
N HIS A 12 8.40 -8.58 9.93
CA HIS A 12 9.52 -8.15 9.11
C HIS A 12 9.71 -6.62 9.11
N ILE A 13 8.60 -5.87 9.18
CA ILE A 13 8.61 -4.41 9.26
C ILE A 13 9.14 -3.96 10.61
N LYS A 14 8.60 -4.54 11.69
CA LYS A 14 8.99 -4.23 13.07
C LYS A 14 10.45 -4.56 13.38
N SER A 15 11.02 -5.60 12.77
CA SER A 15 12.44 -5.94 12.91
C SER A 15 13.38 -4.98 12.18
N GLN A 16 12.87 -4.03 11.39
CA GLN A 16 13.65 -3.07 10.61
C GLN A 16 13.14 -1.63 10.79
N PRO A 17 13.18 -1.09 12.02
CA PRO A 17 12.59 0.22 12.32
C PRO A 17 13.21 1.38 11.54
N ASN A 18 14.48 1.24 11.12
CA ASN A 18 15.21 2.27 10.38
C ASN A 18 15.00 2.21 8.86
N LYS A 19 14.18 1.27 8.36
CA LYS A 19 13.85 1.17 6.93
C LYS A 19 12.44 1.66 6.68
N ILE A 20 12.24 2.28 5.52
CA ILE A 20 10.92 2.69 5.04
C ILE A 20 10.34 1.58 4.17
N PHE A 21 9.10 1.18 4.45
CA PHE A 21 8.33 0.22 3.66
C PHE A 21 7.31 0.94 2.79
N ILE A 22 7.35 0.70 1.48
CA ILE A 22 6.44 1.33 0.53
C ILE A 22 5.50 0.26 -0.03
N PHE A 23 4.21 0.57 -0.12
CA PHE A 23 3.22 -0.35 -0.68
C PHE A 23 2.17 0.39 -1.51
N GLY A 24 1.56 -0.34 -2.45
CA GLY A 24 0.39 0.14 -3.18
C GLY A 24 -0.82 0.21 -2.26
N ASP A 25 -1.46 1.37 -2.23
CA ASP A 25 -2.56 1.70 -1.35
C ASP A 25 -3.68 2.43 -2.11
N ASN A 26 -4.83 2.60 -1.47
CA ASN A 26 -5.93 3.41 -2.00
C ASN A 26 -5.96 4.82 -1.39
N GLU A 27 -6.66 5.72 -2.06
CA GLU A 27 -6.83 7.12 -1.64
C GLU A 27 -7.59 7.24 -0.32
N MET A 28 -8.61 6.41 -0.09
CA MET A 28 -9.36 6.35 1.16
C MET A 28 -8.56 5.82 2.36
N ARG A 29 -7.36 5.25 2.14
CA ARG A 29 -6.51 4.64 3.19
C ARG A 29 -7.24 3.60 4.04
N CYS A 30 -8.21 2.87 3.47
CA CYS A 30 -9.05 1.90 4.18
C CYS A 30 -9.00 0.49 3.56
N GLY A 31 -9.50 -0.52 4.30
CA GLY A 31 -9.48 -1.94 3.93
C GLY A 31 -8.11 -2.63 4.03
N THR A 32 -8.09 -3.94 4.28
CA THR A 32 -6.86 -4.72 4.57
C THR A 32 -6.58 -5.81 3.51
N GLY A 33 -7.04 -5.61 2.27
CA GLY A 33 -6.77 -6.57 1.19
C GLY A 33 -5.28 -6.64 0.81
N GLY A 34 -4.79 -7.83 0.43
CA GLY A 34 -3.44 -8.02 -0.07
C GLY A 34 -2.35 -7.74 0.98
N GLN A 35 -1.33 -6.97 0.60
CA GLN A 35 -0.22 -6.58 1.51
C GLN A 35 -0.62 -5.48 2.51
N ALA A 36 -1.75 -4.79 2.31
CA ALA A 36 -2.19 -3.73 3.21
C ALA A 36 -2.46 -4.24 4.64
N LYS A 37 -2.87 -5.52 4.81
CA LYS A 37 -3.05 -6.13 6.15
C LYS A 37 -1.75 -6.15 6.97
N GLU A 38 -0.60 -6.32 6.32
CA GLU A 38 0.69 -6.44 6.98
C GLU A 38 1.31 -5.06 7.21
N ILE A 39 1.27 -4.21 6.17
CA ILE A 39 2.07 -2.98 6.09
C ILE A 39 1.35 -1.75 6.67
N ARG A 40 0.02 -1.64 6.48
CA ARG A 40 -0.70 -0.44 6.89
C ARG A 40 -0.72 -0.30 8.42
N GLY A 41 -0.44 0.91 8.88
CA GLY A 41 -0.49 1.30 10.29
C GLY A 41 0.86 1.16 11.01
N GLU A 42 1.86 0.55 10.37
CA GLU A 42 3.22 0.53 10.91
C GLU A 42 3.88 1.92 10.76
N PRO A 43 4.67 2.35 11.76
CA PRO A 43 5.18 3.72 11.85
C PRO A 43 6.16 4.09 10.73
N ASN A 44 6.81 3.09 10.12
CA ASN A 44 7.78 3.24 9.05
C ASN A 44 7.22 2.80 7.68
N SER A 45 5.90 2.84 7.50
CA SER A 45 5.22 2.47 6.26
C SER A 45 4.60 3.66 5.53
N ILE A 46 4.79 3.73 4.21
CA ILE A 46 4.23 4.76 3.32
C ILE A 46 3.37 4.10 2.24
N GLY A 47 2.08 4.43 2.21
CA GLY A 47 1.15 3.96 1.18
C GLY A 47 1.13 4.91 -0.02
N ILE A 48 1.40 4.39 -1.22
CA ILE A 48 1.29 5.14 -2.47
C ILE A 48 -0.10 4.95 -3.04
N ARG A 49 -0.80 6.06 -3.34
CA ARG A 49 -2.15 6.02 -3.92
C ARG A 49 -2.06 5.50 -5.36
N VAL A 50 -2.39 4.23 -5.54
CA VAL A 50 -2.46 3.58 -6.87
C VAL A 50 -3.90 3.28 -7.28
N LYS A 51 -4.85 3.50 -6.37
CA LYS A 51 -6.30 3.32 -6.55
C LYS A 51 -7.08 4.37 -5.78
N LYS A 52 -8.35 4.55 -6.11
CA LYS A 52 -9.28 5.44 -5.40
C LYS A 52 -9.80 4.79 -4.10
N PHE A 53 -10.32 3.57 -4.19
CA PHE A 53 -10.93 2.87 -3.04
C PHE A 53 -10.60 1.37 -3.03
N PRO A 54 -10.83 0.66 -1.91
CA PRO A 54 -10.66 -0.78 -1.85
C PRO A 54 -11.62 -1.53 -2.78
N GLY A 55 -11.30 -2.78 -3.10
CA GLY A 55 -12.13 -3.64 -3.96
C GLY A 55 -11.56 -3.79 -5.38
N LYS A 56 -12.27 -4.52 -6.24
CA LYS A 56 -11.79 -4.90 -7.59
C LYS A 56 -12.62 -4.33 -8.75
N SER A 57 -13.69 -3.59 -8.45
CA SER A 57 -14.52 -2.95 -9.48
C SER A 57 -13.71 -1.92 -10.27
N ILE A 58 -14.05 -1.70 -11.53
CA ILE A 58 -13.36 -0.76 -12.42
C ILE A 58 -13.33 0.66 -11.84
N ILE A 59 -14.40 1.06 -11.17
CA ILE A 59 -14.51 2.38 -10.54
C ILE A 59 -13.51 2.59 -9.39
N ALA A 60 -12.95 1.50 -8.83
CA ALA A 60 -11.94 1.57 -7.77
C ALA A 60 -10.57 2.04 -8.27
N TYR A 61 -10.34 2.02 -9.58
CA TYR A 61 -9.09 2.43 -10.19
C TYR A 61 -9.19 3.85 -10.73
N TYR A 62 -8.04 4.49 -10.92
CA TYR A 62 -7.95 5.67 -11.76
C TYR A 62 -8.13 5.25 -13.22
N LEU A 63 -8.90 6.03 -13.96
CA LEU A 63 -9.14 5.84 -15.39
C LEU A 63 -8.62 7.08 -16.11
N ASP A 64 -8.25 6.96 -17.38
CA ASP A 64 -7.72 8.09 -18.16
C ASP A 64 -8.69 9.27 -18.20
N LYS A 65 -10.01 9.01 -18.15
CA LYS A 65 -11.04 10.05 -18.00
C LYS A 65 -11.01 10.82 -16.66
N ASN A 66 -10.07 10.50 -15.77
CA ASN A 66 -9.82 11.18 -14.50
C ASN A 66 -8.49 11.92 -14.51
N TYR A 67 -7.80 11.95 -15.66
CA TYR A 67 -6.59 12.71 -15.89
C TYR A 67 -7.00 14.07 -16.45
N ASP A 68 -7.27 15.00 -15.54
CA ASP A 68 -7.44 16.43 -15.84
C ASP A 68 -6.11 17.17 -15.61
#